data_AF-A0A2W2B6N7-F1
#
_entry.id   AF-A0A2W2B6N7-F1
#
_cell.length_a   1.000
_cell.length_b   1.000
_cell.length_c   1.000
_cell.angle_alpha   90.00
_cell.angle_beta   90.00
_cell.angle_gamma   90.00
#
_symmetry.space_group_name_H-M   'P 1'
#
loop_
_entity.id
_entity.type
_entity.pdbx_description
1 polymer ?
#
loop_
_entity_poly.entity_id
_entity_poly.type
_entity_poly.pdbx_seq_one_letter_code
_entity_poly.pdbx_strand_id
1 'polypeptide(L)' 'MELEQAQKLWQPQPGWLNTASYGLPPEPAWVALQEALADWRVGGTSW' A
#
# COMPACT_ATOMS: atom_id res chain seq x y z
N MET A 1 1.50 -13.96 -11.51
CA MET A 1 0.53 -13.76 -10.41
C MET A 1 -0.83 -13.74 -11.04
N GLU A 2 -1.74 -14.56 -10.55
CA GLU A 2 -3.12 -14.59 -11.06
C GLU A 2 -3.90 -13.38 -10.55
N LEU A 3 -4.90 -12.92 -11.32
CA LEU A 3 -5.69 -11.73 -10.97
C LEU A 3 -6.35 -11.87 -9.58
N GLU A 4 -6.85 -13.06 -9.27
CA GLU A 4 -7.47 -13.42 -7.99
C GLU A 4 -6.48 -13.33 -6.82
N GLN A 5 -5.19 -13.59 -7.08
CA GLN A 5 -4.14 -13.45 -6.07
C GLN A 5 -3.81 -11.97 -5.88
N ALA A 6 -3.76 -11.20 -6.97
CA ALA A 6 -3.52 -9.76 -6.92
C ALA A 6 -4.60 -9.06 -6.09
N GLN A 7 -5.88 -9.34 -6.34
CA GLN A 7 -7.02 -8.71 -5.65
C GLN A 7 -6.92 -8.78 -4.12
N LYS A 8 -6.34 -9.86 -3.57
CA LYS A 8 -6.17 -10.05 -2.12
C LYS A 8 -5.16 -9.11 -1.48
N LEU A 9 -4.36 -8.39 -2.28
CA LEU A 9 -3.41 -7.40 -1.78
C LEU A 9 -4.10 -6.11 -1.33
N TRP A 10 -5.38 -5.90 -1.66
CA TRP A 10 -6.15 -4.71 -1.29
C TRP A 10 -7.18 -5.01 -0.21
N GLN A 11 -7.37 -4.06 0.71
CA GLN A 11 -8.34 -4.16 1.81
C GLN A 11 -9.39 -3.03 1.75
N PRO A 12 -10.29 -3.01 0.73
CA PRO A 12 -11.34 -1.99 0.64
C PRO A 12 -12.38 -2.14 1.75
N GLN A 13 -12.84 -1.02 2.29
CA GLN A 13 -14.05 -1.02 3.12
C GLN A 13 -15.29 -1.33 2.25
N PRO A 14 -16.34 -1.96 2.80
CA PRO A 14 -17.58 -2.22 2.07
C PRO A 14 -18.14 -0.93 1.43
N GLY A 15 -18.46 -0.99 0.15
CA GLY A 15 -19.00 0.15 -0.62
C GLY A 15 -17.94 1.07 -1.25
N TRP A 16 -16.65 0.70 -1.21
CA TRP A 16 -15.62 1.44 -1.93
C TRP A 16 -15.79 1.33 -3.45
N LEU A 17 -16.13 2.45 -4.11
CA LEU A 17 -16.39 2.52 -5.56
C LEU A 17 -15.61 3.64 -6.27
N ASN A 18 -14.57 4.20 -5.63
CA ASN A 18 -13.85 5.38 -6.12
C ASN A 18 -12.44 5.09 -6.69
N THR A 19 -12.16 3.84 -7.08
CA THR A 19 -10.81 3.45 -7.56
C THR A 19 -10.34 4.24 -8.79
N ALA A 20 -11.26 4.74 -9.60
CA ALA A 20 -10.95 5.56 -10.78
C ALA A 20 -10.33 6.91 -10.42
N SER A 21 -10.68 7.49 -9.27
CA SER A 21 -10.10 8.77 -8.81
C SER A 21 -9.03 8.57 -7.73
N TYR A 22 -9.18 7.55 -6.88
CA TYR A 22 -8.22 7.27 -5.83
C TYR A 22 -8.00 5.77 -5.69
N GLY A 23 -6.79 5.31 -6.01
CA GLY A 23 -6.40 3.92 -5.78
C GLY A 23 -6.17 3.65 -4.30
N LEU A 24 -6.59 2.48 -3.84
CA LEU A 24 -6.15 1.98 -2.54
C LEU A 24 -4.72 1.43 -2.68
N PRO A 25 -3.83 1.65 -1.69
CA PRO A 25 -2.52 1.03 -1.72
C PRO A 25 -2.67 -0.49 -1.52
N PRO A 26 -1.98 -1.33 -2.30
CA PRO A 26 -1.82 -2.73 -1.94
C PRO A 26 -0.93 -2.87 -0.70
N GLU A 27 -1.14 -3.91 0.11
CA GLU A 27 -0.42 -4.15 1.36
C GLU A 27 1.10 -3.99 1.25
N PRO A 28 1.79 -4.53 0.21
CA PRO A 28 3.24 -4.38 0.11
C PRO A 28 3.70 -2.93 -0.07
N ALA A 29 2.92 -2.11 -0.79
CA ALA A 29 3.25 -0.70 -1.00
C ALA A 29 3.01 0.12 0.27
N TRP A 30 1.96 -0.23 1.03
CA TRP A 30 1.69 0.38 2.34
C TRP A 30 2.85 0.09 3.32
N VAL A 31 3.24 -1.18 3.46
CA VAL A 31 4.34 -1.58 4.36
C VAL A 31 5.64 -0.87 3.98
N ALA A 32 6.04 -0.90 2.72
CA ALA A 32 7.29 -0.27 2.27
C ALA A 32 7.32 1.24 2.55
N LEU A 33 6.18 1.93 2.38
CA LEU A 33 6.08 3.35 2.73
C LEU A 33 6.25 3.57 4.24
N GLN A 34 5.60 2.76 5.06
CA GLN A 34 5.71 2.87 6.52
C GLN A 34 7.14 2.61 7.01
N GLU A 35 7.85 1.65 6.40
CA GLU A 35 9.26 1.37 6.67
C GLU A 35 10.14 2.56 6.29
N ALA A 36 9.99 3.09 5.08
CA ALA A 36 10.74 4.26 4.62
C ALA A 36 10.51 5.49 5.52
N LEU A 37 9.26 5.71 5.98
CA LEU A 37 8.92 6.77 6.93
C LEU A 37 9.54 6.53 8.31
N ALA A 38 9.58 5.28 8.79
CA ALA A 38 10.18 4.92 10.06
C ALA A 38 11.70 5.18 10.06
N ASP A 39 12.38 4.75 9.01
CA ASP A 39 13.82 4.98 8.83
C ASP A 39 14.16 6.46 8.72
N TRP A 40 13.36 7.21 7.95
CA TRP A 40 13.53 8.65 7.82
C TRP A 40 13.35 9.37 9.16
N ARG A 41 12.36 8.97 9.96
CA ARG A 41 12.08 9.60 11.25
C ARG A 41 13.26 9.55 12.22
N VAL A 42 14.14 8.54 12.11
CA VAL A 42 15.32 8.40 12.96
C VAL A 42 16.61 8.90 12.29
N GLY A 43 16.51 9.52 11.11
CA GLY A 43 17.66 9.98 10.32
C GLY A 43 18.48 8.86 9.70
N GLY A 44 17.91 7.66 9.58
CA GLY A 44 18.61 6.45 9.16
C GLY A 44 18.68 6.22 7.64
N THR A 45 18.17 7.12 6.82
CA THR A 45 17.98 6.87 5.37
C THR A 45 19.30 6.51 4.66
N SER A 46 19.44 5.22 4.34
CA SER A 46 20.38 4.69 3.35
C SER A 46 19.70 4.68 1.99
N TRP A 47 19.86 5.74 1.22
CA TRP A 47 19.62 5.76 -0.22
C TRP A 47 20.97 5.83 -0.94
#